data_AF-A0A7Z2GJP2-F1
#
_entry.id   AF-A0A7Z2GJP2-F1
#
_cell.length_a   1.000
_cell.length_b   1.000
_cell.length_c   1.000
_cell.angle_alpha   90.00
_cell.angle_beta   90.00
_cell.angle_gamma   90.00
#
_symmetry.space_group_name_H-M   'P 1'
#
loop_
_entity.id
_entity.type
_entity.pdbx_description
1 polymer ?
#
loop_
_entity_poly.entity_id
_entity_poly.type
_entity_poly.pdbx_seq_one_letter_code
_entity_poly.pdbx_strand_id
1 'polypeptide(L)'
;MPWRIEDIDLTRIDRQHARANEDLMLLLCASSFIESGSDIYTSNLSAFFNGDPEVSEWLNTEWEIEELQHGRALKTYIQYVWPEFDWDLAFQNFIDEYSKTCSFEEFEKTRALEMVARCVVETGTATLYRAIGECANEPVLKEITANIRSDEVRHYKHFFRYFKKYNQMEGHGRFAVLGALLRRVMEIKNEDSEIALRHVFAVRYPERVRDAAYNRELTARVNKLVRRNLSADMCVKMLLKPLDIPAKIQPGVHYPLAKITQHVFFR
;
A
#
# COMPACT_ATOMS: atom_id res chain seq x y z
N MET A 1 -12.52 -14.65 4.88
CA MET A 1 -12.50 -13.19 4.71
C MET A 1 -13.32 -12.51 5.80
N PRO A 2 -12.78 -11.53 6.55
CA PRO A 2 -13.41 -10.95 7.74
C PRO A 2 -14.54 -9.95 7.50
N TRP A 3 -14.58 -9.33 6.32
CA TRP A 3 -15.60 -8.37 5.90
C TRP A 3 -15.83 -8.51 4.39
N ARG A 4 -16.86 -7.86 3.84
CA ARG A 4 -17.07 -7.73 2.39
C ARG A 4 -17.60 -6.35 2.05
N ILE A 5 -17.26 -5.85 0.86
CA ILE A 5 -17.82 -4.57 0.40
C ILE A 5 -19.35 -4.64 0.28
N GLU A 6 -19.89 -5.81 -0.06
CA GLU A 6 -21.33 -6.01 -0.17
C GLU A 6 -22.08 -5.88 1.17
N ASP A 7 -21.37 -6.02 2.30
CA ASP A 7 -21.94 -5.89 3.64
C ASP A 7 -21.94 -4.43 4.15
N ILE A 8 -21.29 -3.51 3.43
CA ILE A 8 -21.18 -2.09 3.79
C ILE A 8 -22.30 -1.31 3.12
N ASP A 9 -23.16 -0.68 3.93
CA ASP A 9 -24.25 0.15 3.41
C ASP A 9 -23.72 1.48 2.84
N LEU A 10 -23.61 1.55 1.51
CA LEU A 10 -23.17 2.72 0.75
C LEU A 10 -24.23 3.84 0.72
N THR A 11 -25.48 3.57 1.07
CA THR A 11 -26.53 4.62 1.10
C THR A 11 -26.30 5.68 2.18
N ARG A 12 -25.42 5.39 3.14
CA ARG A 12 -24.93 6.34 4.15
C ARG A 12 -24.00 7.42 3.59
N ILE A 13 -23.56 7.30 2.34
CA ILE A 13 -22.63 8.26 1.73
C ILE A 13 -23.38 9.50 1.23
N ASP A 14 -23.01 10.67 1.77
CA ASP A 14 -23.28 11.95 1.11
C ASP A 14 -22.29 12.14 -0.04
N ARG A 15 -22.74 11.87 -1.28
CA ARG A 15 -21.89 11.93 -2.49
C ARG A 15 -21.30 13.32 -2.72
N GLN A 16 -22.07 14.38 -2.45
CA GLN A 16 -21.59 15.75 -2.67
C GLN A 16 -20.48 16.07 -1.67
N HIS A 17 -20.66 15.69 -0.41
CA HIS A 17 -19.66 15.91 0.62
C HIS A 17 -18.40 15.06 0.40
N ALA A 18 -18.56 13.78 0.03
CA ALA A 18 -17.47 12.86 -0.28
C ALA A 18 -16.61 13.37 -1.45
N ARG A 19 -17.25 13.90 -2.50
CA ARG A 19 -16.56 14.41 -3.69
C ARG A 19 -15.97 15.82 -3.51
N ALA A 20 -16.32 16.54 -2.45
CA ALA A 20 -15.82 17.90 -2.22
C ALA A 20 -14.29 17.97 -2.08
N ASN A 21 -13.65 16.87 -1.67
CA ASN A 21 -12.20 16.75 -1.61
C ASN A 21 -11.67 16.00 -2.85
N GLU A 22 -11.46 16.72 -3.95
CA GLU A 22 -10.97 16.12 -5.20
C GLU A 22 -9.60 15.45 -5.03
N ASP A 23 -8.68 16.05 -4.26
CA ASP A 23 -7.34 15.47 -4.01
C ASP A 23 -7.46 14.09 -3.33
N LEU A 24 -8.42 13.91 -2.41
CA LEU A 24 -8.69 12.61 -1.78
C LEU A 24 -9.28 11.61 -2.78
N MET A 25 -10.19 12.04 -3.66
CA MET A 25 -10.75 11.17 -4.68
C MET A 25 -9.69 10.69 -5.67
N LEU A 26 -8.78 11.58 -6.08
CA LEU A 26 -7.65 11.24 -6.97
C LEU A 26 -6.71 10.23 -6.30
N LEU A 27 -6.42 10.43 -5.01
CA LEU A 27 -5.66 9.47 -4.21
C LEU A 27 -6.34 8.10 -4.16
N LEU A 28 -7.66 8.07 -3.90
CA LEU A 28 -8.42 6.82 -3.84
C LEU A 28 -8.41 6.10 -5.18
N CYS A 29 -8.52 6.81 -6.30
CA CYS A 29 -8.40 6.20 -7.63
C CYS A 29 -7.02 5.56 -7.80
N ALA A 30 -5.94 6.29 -7.48
CA ALA A 30 -4.60 5.74 -7.57
C ALA A 30 -4.41 4.51 -6.66
N SER A 31 -4.83 4.58 -5.39
CA SER A 31 -4.79 3.44 -4.47
C SER A 31 -5.60 2.26 -5.01
N SER A 32 -6.82 2.49 -5.53
CA SER A 32 -7.65 1.43 -6.09
C SER A 32 -7.00 0.70 -7.26
N PHE A 33 -6.15 1.37 -8.04
CA PHE A 33 -5.41 0.74 -9.14
C PHE A 33 -4.31 -0.18 -8.62
N ILE A 34 -3.55 0.26 -7.61
CA ILE A 34 -2.53 -0.56 -6.96
C ILE A 34 -3.18 -1.81 -6.34
N GLU A 35 -4.23 -1.64 -5.54
CA GLU A 35 -4.92 -2.76 -4.90
C GLU A 35 -5.54 -3.72 -5.92
N SER A 36 -6.06 -3.20 -7.03
CA SER A 36 -6.69 -4.02 -8.07
C SER A 36 -5.68 -4.74 -8.98
N GLY A 37 -4.42 -4.31 -9.00
CA GLY A 37 -3.31 -4.97 -9.70
C GLY A 37 -2.49 -5.92 -8.81
N SER A 38 -2.96 -6.21 -7.59
CA SER A 38 -2.27 -7.04 -6.60
C SER A 38 -2.13 -8.52 -7.03
N ASP A 39 -2.96 -9.00 -7.96
CA ASP A 39 -2.90 -10.36 -8.51
C ASP A 39 -1.59 -10.66 -9.24
N ILE A 40 -1.05 -9.67 -9.96
CA ILE A 40 0.26 -9.76 -10.63
C ILE A 40 1.35 -10.04 -9.60
N TYR A 41 1.35 -9.30 -8.49
CA TYR A 41 2.32 -9.50 -7.41
C TYR A 41 2.09 -10.80 -6.66
N THR A 42 0.84 -11.17 -6.42
CA THR A 42 0.50 -12.37 -5.66
C THR A 42 0.95 -13.63 -6.38
N SER A 43 0.74 -13.69 -7.70
CA SER A 43 1.22 -14.79 -8.54
C SER A 43 2.75 -14.94 -8.46
N ASN A 44 3.48 -13.83 -8.52
CA ASN A 44 4.94 -13.83 -8.44
C ASN A 44 5.44 -14.24 -7.04
N LEU A 45 4.77 -13.76 -5.99
CA LEU A 45 5.09 -14.08 -4.60
C LEU A 45 4.85 -15.57 -4.30
N SER A 46 3.70 -16.09 -4.72
CA SER A 46 3.36 -17.52 -4.61
C SER A 46 4.38 -18.39 -5.34
N ALA A 47 4.83 -18.01 -6.54
CA ALA A 47 5.87 -18.72 -7.27
C ALA A 47 7.21 -18.74 -6.50
N PHE A 48 7.61 -17.61 -5.91
CA PHE A 48 8.84 -17.50 -5.11
C PHE A 48 8.80 -18.38 -3.84
N PHE A 49 7.64 -18.50 -3.20
CA PHE A 49 7.45 -19.29 -1.98
C PHE A 49 6.96 -20.73 -2.21
N ASN A 50 6.77 -21.19 -3.46
CA ASN A 50 6.19 -22.50 -3.80
C ASN A 50 6.87 -23.72 -3.13
N GLY A 51 8.11 -23.59 -2.65
CA GLY A 51 8.76 -24.64 -1.88
C GLY A 51 8.37 -24.69 -0.38
N ASP A 52 7.33 -23.97 0.05
CA ASP A 52 6.79 -24.01 1.42
C ASP A 52 5.24 -24.05 1.36
N PRO A 53 4.63 -25.25 1.45
CA PRO A 53 3.18 -25.41 1.30
C PRO A 53 2.34 -24.55 2.24
N GLU A 54 2.80 -24.34 3.48
CA GLU A 54 2.08 -23.54 4.48
C GLU A 54 1.96 -22.07 4.05
N VAL A 55 3.05 -21.52 3.51
CA VAL A 55 3.08 -20.12 3.05
C VAL A 55 2.32 -19.96 1.76
N SER A 56 2.52 -20.88 0.81
CA SER A 56 1.79 -20.86 -0.45
C SER A 56 0.28 -21.04 -0.25
N GLU A 57 -0.16 -21.90 0.66
CA GLU A 57 -1.60 -22.04 0.97
C GLU A 57 -2.19 -20.74 1.51
N TRP A 58 -1.53 -20.13 2.50
CA TRP A 58 -1.99 -18.86 3.07
C TRP A 58 -2.02 -17.72 2.02
N LEU A 59 -0.98 -17.62 1.17
CA LEU A 59 -0.92 -16.61 0.11
C LEU A 59 -2.08 -16.73 -0.87
N ASN A 60 -2.37 -17.94 -1.37
CA ASN A 60 -3.36 -18.15 -2.43
C ASN A 60 -4.82 -18.26 -1.92
N THR A 61 -5.03 -18.59 -0.65
CA THR A 61 -6.39 -18.88 -0.13
C THR A 61 -6.92 -17.84 0.85
N GLU A 62 -6.04 -17.03 1.44
CA GLU A 62 -6.43 -15.98 2.37
C GLU A 62 -5.97 -14.61 1.88
N TRP A 63 -4.65 -14.44 1.72
CA TRP A 63 -4.06 -13.13 1.43
C TRP A 63 -4.52 -12.56 0.09
N GLU A 64 -4.37 -13.31 -1.02
CA GLU A 64 -4.77 -12.86 -2.37
C GLU A 64 -6.23 -12.41 -2.42
N ILE A 65 -7.12 -13.17 -1.78
CA ILE A 65 -8.56 -12.89 -1.84
C ILE A 65 -8.87 -11.60 -1.06
N GLU A 66 -8.17 -11.36 0.04
CA GLU A 66 -8.28 -10.14 0.86
C GLU A 66 -7.75 -8.91 0.10
N GLU A 67 -6.56 -8.98 -0.50
CA GLU A 67 -5.98 -7.92 -1.34
C GLU A 67 -6.91 -7.54 -2.51
N LEU A 68 -7.43 -8.54 -3.25
CA LEU A 68 -8.39 -8.30 -4.33
C LEU A 68 -9.69 -7.67 -3.82
N GLN A 69 -10.07 -7.91 -2.57
CA GLN A 69 -11.22 -7.24 -2.01
C GLN A 69 -10.97 -5.76 -1.74
N HIS A 70 -9.76 -5.37 -1.33
CA HIS A 70 -9.42 -3.97 -1.11
C HIS A 70 -9.61 -3.17 -2.40
N GLY A 71 -9.12 -3.72 -3.52
CA GLY A 71 -9.34 -3.15 -4.86
C GLY A 71 -10.82 -3.03 -5.22
N ARG A 72 -11.59 -4.12 -5.04
CA ARG A 72 -13.05 -4.11 -5.26
C ARG A 72 -13.77 -3.08 -4.39
N ALA A 73 -13.40 -2.96 -3.12
CA ALA A 73 -14.02 -2.05 -2.17
C ALA A 73 -13.82 -0.59 -2.59
N LEU A 74 -12.59 -0.22 -2.94
CA LEU A 74 -12.26 1.14 -3.39
C LEU A 74 -12.92 1.47 -4.73
N LYS A 75 -12.86 0.55 -5.70
CA LYS A 75 -13.56 0.71 -6.99
C LYS A 75 -15.05 0.94 -6.79
N THR A 76 -15.70 0.12 -5.97
CA THR A 76 -17.13 0.22 -5.68
C THR A 76 -17.47 1.57 -5.03
N TYR A 77 -16.67 2.00 -4.05
CA TYR A 77 -16.83 3.31 -3.42
C TYR A 77 -16.70 4.46 -4.44
N ILE A 78 -15.67 4.42 -5.29
CA ILE A 78 -15.42 5.44 -6.32
C ILE A 78 -16.57 5.49 -7.32
N GLN A 79 -17.03 4.35 -7.83
CA GLN A 79 -18.16 4.30 -8.76
C GLN A 79 -19.46 4.82 -8.14
N TYR A 80 -19.65 4.63 -6.83
CA TYR A 80 -20.81 5.16 -6.11
C TYR A 80 -20.75 6.69 -5.92
N VAL A 81 -19.58 7.21 -5.56
CA VAL A 81 -19.37 8.64 -5.24
C VAL A 81 -19.14 9.50 -6.48
N TRP A 82 -18.45 8.95 -7.48
CA TRP A 82 -17.99 9.64 -8.66
C TRP A 82 -18.24 8.81 -9.94
N PRO A 83 -19.52 8.61 -10.32
CA PRO A 83 -19.89 7.76 -11.45
C PRO A 83 -19.42 8.30 -12.81
N GLU A 84 -19.06 9.59 -12.91
CA GLU A 84 -18.57 10.18 -14.15
C GLU A 84 -17.08 9.92 -14.41
N PHE A 85 -16.33 9.40 -13.42
CA PHE A 85 -14.95 9.00 -13.64
C PHE A 85 -14.90 7.62 -14.30
N ASP A 86 -14.32 7.54 -15.49
CA ASP A 86 -14.13 6.28 -16.21
C ASP A 86 -12.98 5.46 -15.59
N TRP A 87 -13.32 4.79 -14.49
CA TRP A 87 -12.36 3.99 -13.72
C TRP A 87 -11.78 2.85 -14.55
N ASP A 88 -12.61 2.17 -15.36
CA ASP A 88 -12.19 1.00 -16.13
C ASP A 88 -11.17 1.38 -17.21
N LEU A 89 -11.40 2.49 -17.93
CA LEU A 89 -10.42 3.01 -18.89
C LEU A 89 -9.11 3.40 -18.20
N ALA A 90 -9.19 4.13 -17.08
CA ALA A 90 -8.01 4.59 -16.36
C ALA A 90 -7.20 3.42 -15.78
N PHE A 91 -7.86 2.41 -15.23
CA PHE A 91 -7.23 1.20 -14.73
C PHE A 91 -6.60 0.37 -15.85
N GLN A 92 -7.27 0.22 -17.00
CA GLN A 92 -6.70 -0.50 -18.15
C GLN A 92 -5.41 0.17 -18.65
N ASN A 93 -5.41 1.50 -18.79
CA ASN A 93 -4.21 2.23 -19.19
C ASN A 93 -3.08 2.07 -18.16
N PHE A 94 -3.43 2.09 -16.87
CA PHE A 94 -2.50 1.85 -15.77
C PHE A 94 -1.88 0.45 -15.85
N ILE A 95 -2.69 -0.60 -15.91
CA ILE A 95 -2.21 -1.98 -15.83
C ILE A 95 -1.37 -2.36 -17.06
N ASP A 96 -1.70 -1.80 -18.24
CA ASP A 96 -0.93 -1.97 -19.48
C ASP A 96 0.51 -1.44 -19.36
N GLU A 97 0.73 -0.41 -18.53
CA GLU A 97 2.07 0.12 -18.24
C GLU A 97 2.70 -0.59 -17.04
N TYR A 98 1.96 -0.68 -15.94
CA TYR A 98 2.45 -1.15 -14.64
C TYR A 98 2.89 -2.61 -14.66
N SER A 99 2.15 -3.49 -15.36
CA SER A 99 2.52 -4.90 -15.52
C SER A 99 3.91 -5.12 -16.14
N LYS A 100 4.42 -4.14 -16.91
CA LYS A 100 5.75 -4.20 -17.52
C LYS A 100 6.87 -3.81 -16.55
N THR A 101 6.52 -3.12 -15.46
CA THR A 101 7.47 -2.72 -14.41
C THR A 101 7.64 -3.81 -13.35
N CYS A 102 6.62 -4.67 -13.16
CA CYS A 102 6.62 -5.77 -12.20
C CYS A 102 7.54 -6.93 -12.66
N SER A 103 8.84 -6.87 -12.33
CA SER A 103 9.78 -7.96 -12.66
C SER A 103 10.20 -8.78 -11.43
N PHE A 104 10.40 -10.08 -11.61
CA PHE A 104 10.91 -10.99 -10.55
C PHE A 104 12.29 -10.59 -9.99
N GLU A 105 13.03 -9.74 -10.70
CA GLU A 105 14.37 -9.30 -10.33
C GLU A 105 14.37 -8.35 -9.12
N GLU A 106 13.20 -7.84 -8.73
CA GLU A 106 13.00 -6.94 -7.59
C GLU A 106 12.75 -7.66 -6.25
N PHE A 107 12.80 -8.99 -6.24
CA PHE A 107 12.64 -9.76 -5.00
C PHE A 107 13.97 -9.89 -4.27
N GLU A 108 13.90 -9.94 -2.95
CA GLU A 108 15.07 -10.22 -2.14
C GLU A 108 15.62 -11.63 -2.41
N LYS A 109 16.91 -11.81 -2.20
CA LYS A 109 17.63 -13.05 -2.59
C LYS A 109 17.20 -14.30 -1.83
N THR A 110 16.55 -14.14 -0.69
CA THR A 110 16.26 -15.19 0.28
C THR A 110 14.85 -15.02 0.83
N ARG A 111 14.25 -16.12 1.28
CA ARG A 111 12.86 -16.12 1.76
C ARG A 111 12.66 -15.27 3.01
N ALA A 112 13.62 -15.28 3.95
CA ALA A 112 13.49 -14.44 5.13
C ALA A 112 13.53 -12.95 4.78
N LEU A 113 14.47 -12.53 3.92
CA LEU A 113 14.59 -11.12 3.52
C LEU A 113 13.38 -10.66 2.69
N GLU A 114 12.80 -11.50 1.83
CA GLU A 114 11.58 -11.12 1.10
C GLU A 114 10.38 -10.98 2.05
N MET A 115 10.28 -11.82 3.08
CA MET A 115 9.26 -11.65 4.14
C MET A 115 9.43 -10.33 4.91
N VAL A 116 10.66 -9.87 5.10
CA VAL A 116 10.95 -8.53 5.68
C VAL A 116 10.51 -7.43 4.73
N ALA A 117 10.79 -7.56 3.43
CA ALA A 117 10.33 -6.65 2.41
C ALA A 117 8.80 -6.53 2.41
N ARG A 118 8.06 -7.65 2.44
CA ARG A 118 6.58 -7.61 2.56
C ARG A 118 6.11 -6.91 3.83
N CYS A 119 6.77 -7.11 4.97
CA CYS A 119 6.46 -6.35 6.19
C CYS A 119 6.55 -4.82 6.00
N VAL A 120 7.44 -4.32 5.12
CA VAL A 120 7.53 -2.90 4.79
C VAL A 120 6.30 -2.45 4.01
N VAL A 121 5.90 -3.23 3.00
CA VAL A 121 4.73 -2.95 2.15
C VAL A 121 3.47 -2.86 3.02
N GLU A 122 3.17 -3.90 3.80
CA GLU A 122 2.03 -3.92 4.71
C GLU A 122 2.02 -2.73 5.70
N THR A 123 3.20 -2.35 6.19
CA THR A 123 3.32 -1.20 7.09
C THR A 123 3.00 0.11 6.37
N GLY A 124 3.47 0.26 5.13
CA GLY A 124 3.19 1.40 4.27
C GLY A 124 1.69 1.53 4.01
N THR A 125 1.08 0.45 3.50
CA THR A 125 -0.35 0.35 3.18
C THR A 125 -1.23 0.60 4.41
N ALA A 126 -0.93 -0.02 5.56
CA ALA A 126 -1.65 0.24 6.82
C ALA A 126 -1.58 1.70 7.26
N THR A 127 -0.42 2.35 7.06
CA THR A 127 -0.23 3.76 7.43
C THR A 127 -0.95 4.69 6.47
N LEU A 128 -0.96 4.37 5.18
CA LEU A 128 -1.69 5.08 4.14
C LEU A 128 -3.19 5.06 4.41
N TYR A 129 -3.80 3.89 4.61
CA TYR A 129 -5.24 3.81 4.85
C TYR A 129 -5.67 4.45 6.16
N ARG A 130 -4.81 4.43 7.18
CA ARG A 130 -5.05 5.25 8.37
C ARG A 130 -5.12 6.74 8.01
N ALA A 131 -4.17 7.26 7.23
CA ALA A 131 -4.15 8.67 6.83
C ALA A 131 -5.35 9.05 5.96
N ILE A 132 -5.75 8.17 5.03
CA ILE A 132 -6.97 8.36 4.22
C ILE A 132 -8.21 8.43 5.10
N GLY A 133 -8.34 7.53 6.09
CA GLY A 133 -9.44 7.54 7.04
C GLY A 133 -9.52 8.82 7.88
N GLU A 134 -8.38 9.40 8.27
CA GLU A 134 -8.34 10.72 8.94
C GLU A 134 -8.73 11.87 8.01
N CYS A 135 -8.49 11.75 6.70
CA CYS A 135 -8.88 12.73 5.69
C CYS A 135 -10.36 12.62 5.27
N ALA A 136 -10.97 11.46 5.47
CA ALA A 136 -12.34 11.19 5.10
C ALA A 136 -13.30 12.02 5.96
N ASN A 137 -14.29 12.64 5.33
CA ASN A 137 -15.27 13.48 6.03
C ASN A 137 -16.65 12.80 6.17
N GLU A 138 -16.76 11.54 5.76
CA GLU A 138 -17.99 10.76 5.83
C GLU A 138 -17.70 9.35 6.39
N PRO A 139 -18.69 8.66 6.97
CA PRO A 139 -18.45 7.47 7.77
C PRO A 139 -18.07 6.21 6.98
N VAL A 140 -18.49 6.06 5.72
CA VAL A 140 -18.32 4.82 4.96
C VAL A 140 -16.88 4.63 4.49
N LEU A 141 -16.22 5.68 4.00
CA LEU A 141 -14.81 5.64 3.64
C LEU A 141 -13.94 5.40 4.87
N LYS A 142 -14.31 5.94 6.03
CA LYS A 142 -13.64 5.63 7.30
C LYS A 142 -13.75 4.14 7.65
N GLU A 143 -14.93 3.56 7.43
CA GLU A 143 -15.16 2.13 7.66
C GLU A 143 -14.34 1.26 6.69
N ILE A 144 -14.39 1.55 5.38
CA ILE A 144 -13.61 0.83 4.36
C ILE A 144 -12.12 0.91 4.67
N THR A 145 -11.58 2.10 4.91
CA THR A 145 -10.16 2.31 5.19
C THR A 145 -9.72 1.67 6.52
N ALA A 146 -10.60 1.63 7.53
CA ALA A 146 -10.33 0.93 8.78
C ALA A 146 -10.30 -0.59 8.62
N ASN A 147 -11.16 -1.15 7.77
CA ASN A 147 -11.16 -2.57 7.43
C ASN A 147 -9.89 -2.96 6.69
N ILE A 148 -9.56 -2.24 5.60
CA ILE A 148 -8.31 -2.47 4.84
C ILE A 148 -7.09 -2.39 5.76
N ARG A 149 -6.96 -1.31 6.54
CA ARG A 149 -5.88 -1.17 7.53
C ARG A 149 -5.79 -2.35 8.50
N SER A 150 -6.92 -2.88 8.95
CA SER A 150 -6.95 -3.99 9.89
C SER A 150 -6.44 -5.29 9.26
N ASP A 151 -6.72 -5.49 7.98
CA ASP A 151 -6.17 -6.58 7.18
C ASP A 151 -4.67 -6.43 7.01
N GLU A 152 -4.15 -5.25 6.65
CA GLU A 152 -2.69 -5.06 6.51
C GLU A 152 -1.93 -5.31 7.81
N VAL A 153 -2.51 -4.95 8.95
CA VAL A 153 -1.91 -5.26 10.25
C VAL A 153 -1.93 -6.77 10.54
N ARG A 154 -2.91 -7.52 10.03
CA ARG A 154 -2.93 -8.99 10.09
C ARG A 154 -1.91 -9.58 9.10
N HIS A 155 -1.89 -9.14 7.85
CA HIS A 155 -0.92 -9.55 6.82
C HIS A 155 0.51 -9.37 7.34
N TYR A 156 0.82 -8.19 7.88
CA TYR A 156 2.09 -7.90 8.53
C TYR A 156 2.48 -8.95 9.57
N LYS A 157 1.55 -9.38 10.43
CA LYS A 157 1.82 -10.37 11.47
C LYS A 157 2.14 -11.74 10.87
N HIS A 158 1.46 -12.13 9.79
CA HIS A 158 1.73 -13.37 9.06
C HIS A 158 3.12 -13.33 8.40
N PHE A 159 3.42 -12.28 7.62
CA PHE A 159 4.74 -12.08 7.03
C PHE A 159 5.85 -12.06 8.08
N PHE A 160 5.64 -11.37 9.21
CA PHE A 160 6.61 -11.33 10.30
C PHE A 160 6.82 -12.70 10.98
N ARG A 161 5.76 -13.52 11.10
CA ARG A 161 5.86 -14.89 11.60
C ARG A 161 6.69 -15.76 10.64
N TYR A 162 6.43 -15.68 9.34
CA TYR A 162 7.18 -16.44 8.34
C TYR A 162 8.63 -15.96 8.20
N PHE A 163 8.88 -14.65 8.33
CA PHE A 163 10.23 -14.12 8.47
C PHE A 163 10.98 -14.82 9.61
N LYS A 164 10.38 -14.94 10.80
CA LYS A 164 11.03 -15.64 11.93
C LYS A 164 11.31 -17.11 11.60
N LYS A 165 10.35 -17.81 10.98
CA LYS A 165 10.51 -19.21 10.55
C LYS A 165 11.71 -19.36 9.61
N TYR A 166 11.78 -18.58 8.54
CA TYR A 166 12.89 -18.67 7.59
C TYR A 166 14.22 -18.20 8.18
N ASN A 167 14.22 -17.14 8.99
CA ASN A 167 15.45 -16.60 9.55
C ASN A 167 16.10 -17.54 10.58
N GLN A 168 15.34 -18.45 11.19
CA GLN A 168 15.90 -19.54 12.00
C GLN A 168 16.76 -20.51 11.18
N MET A 169 16.46 -20.65 9.88
CA MET A 169 17.19 -21.53 8.96
C MET A 169 18.30 -20.76 8.22
N GLU A 170 18.02 -19.54 7.76
CA GLU A 170 18.91 -18.71 6.94
C GLU A 170 19.93 -17.90 7.77
N GLY A 171 19.64 -17.63 9.06
CA GLY A 171 20.61 -17.07 9.99
C GLY A 171 20.99 -15.60 9.76
N HIS A 172 20.12 -14.78 9.16
CA HIS A 172 20.42 -13.37 8.90
C HIS A 172 20.47 -12.56 10.20
N GLY A 173 21.57 -11.82 10.37
CA GLY A 173 21.72 -10.82 11.43
C GLY A 173 20.99 -9.51 11.14
N ARG A 174 20.91 -8.64 12.16
CA ARG A 174 20.19 -7.35 12.11
C ARG A 174 20.60 -6.44 10.95
N PHE A 175 21.87 -6.46 10.53
CA PHE A 175 22.34 -5.63 9.41
C PHE A 175 21.80 -6.07 8.06
N ALA A 176 21.68 -7.38 7.82
CA ALA A 176 21.08 -7.91 6.59
C ALA A 176 19.59 -7.56 6.54
N VAL A 177 18.88 -7.73 7.67
CA VAL A 177 17.47 -7.33 7.82
C VAL A 177 17.29 -5.82 7.59
N LEU A 178 18.14 -4.99 8.20
CA LEU A 178 18.11 -3.54 7.99
C LEU A 178 18.36 -3.18 6.52
N GLY A 179 19.28 -3.87 5.86
CA GLY A 179 19.55 -3.70 4.44
C GLY A 179 18.31 -3.98 3.58
N ALA A 180 17.59 -5.08 3.86
CA ALA A 180 16.37 -5.42 3.14
C ALA A 180 15.24 -4.40 3.39
N LEU A 181 15.05 -3.98 4.65
CA LEU A 181 14.12 -2.91 5.00
C LEU A 181 14.42 -1.63 4.20
N LEU A 182 15.69 -1.19 4.18
CA LEU A 182 16.08 0.05 3.52
C LEU A 182 15.95 -0.03 1.99
N ARG A 183 16.31 -1.17 1.38
CA ARG A 183 16.12 -1.38 -0.06
C ARG A 183 14.64 -1.27 -0.43
N ARG A 184 13.77 -2.01 0.25
CA ARG A 184 12.34 -1.97 -0.04
C ARG A 184 11.71 -0.60 0.21
N VAL A 185 12.11 0.08 1.29
CA VAL A 185 11.68 1.47 1.55
C VAL A 185 12.12 2.42 0.44
N MET A 186 13.29 2.23 -0.15
CA MET A 186 13.79 3.05 -1.25
C MET A 186 13.15 2.71 -2.60
N GLU A 187 12.77 1.46 -2.84
CA GLU A 187 12.04 1.02 -4.03
C GLU A 187 10.59 1.55 -4.04
N ILE A 188 9.93 1.58 -2.88
CA ILE A 188 8.58 2.16 -2.73
C ILE A 188 8.55 3.66 -3.07
N LYS A 189 9.71 4.32 -3.27
CA LYS A 189 9.72 5.71 -3.71
C LYS A 189 9.13 5.88 -5.10
N ASN A 190 7.93 6.45 -5.09
CA ASN A 190 7.29 7.24 -6.13
C ASN A 190 6.93 6.56 -7.45
N GLU A 191 7.53 5.46 -7.90
CA GLU A 191 7.23 4.94 -9.25
C GLU A 191 5.77 4.48 -9.36
N ASP A 192 5.31 3.57 -8.50
CA ASP A 192 3.96 2.99 -8.58
C ASP A 192 2.86 4.04 -8.39
N SER A 193 3.00 4.87 -7.35
CA SER A 193 2.02 5.91 -7.04
C SER A 193 2.01 7.04 -8.08
N GLU A 194 3.17 7.37 -8.67
CA GLU A 194 3.25 8.38 -9.73
C GLU A 194 2.69 7.85 -11.05
N ILE A 195 2.96 6.58 -11.40
CA ILE A 195 2.35 5.91 -12.54
C ILE A 195 0.82 5.89 -12.36
N ALA A 196 0.32 5.41 -11.21
CA ALA A 196 -1.11 5.36 -10.92
C ALA A 196 -1.77 6.75 -11.00
N LEU A 197 -1.22 7.76 -10.31
CA LEU A 197 -1.76 9.13 -10.36
C LEU A 197 -1.73 9.71 -11.78
N ARG A 198 -0.66 9.49 -12.55
CA ARG A 198 -0.58 9.96 -13.93
C ARG A 198 -1.70 9.38 -14.79
N HIS A 199 -2.03 8.10 -14.64
CA HIS A 199 -3.14 7.47 -15.37
C HIS A 199 -4.51 7.99 -14.92
N VAL A 200 -4.69 8.21 -13.62
CA VAL A 200 -5.89 8.89 -13.09
C VAL A 200 -6.05 10.28 -13.71
N PHE A 201 -4.97 11.07 -13.73
CA PHE A 201 -4.98 12.44 -14.25
C PHE A 201 -5.23 12.47 -15.76
N ALA A 202 -4.70 11.51 -16.49
CA ALA A 202 -4.88 11.44 -17.93
C ALA A 202 -6.35 11.28 -18.34
N VAL A 203 -7.11 10.51 -17.56
CA VAL A 203 -8.56 10.35 -17.78
C VAL A 203 -9.34 11.52 -17.20
N ARG A 204 -8.93 12.06 -16.05
CA ARG A 204 -9.63 13.17 -15.39
C ARG A 204 -9.47 14.52 -16.11
N TYR A 205 -8.29 14.79 -16.66
CA TYR A 205 -7.90 16.04 -17.32
C TYR A 205 -7.23 15.74 -18.67
N PRO A 206 -7.96 15.17 -19.64
CA PRO A 206 -7.41 14.76 -20.93
C PRO A 206 -6.75 15.92 -21.69
N GLU A 207 -7.24 17.14 -21.51
CA GLU A 207 -6.69 18.36 -22.10
C GLU A 207 -5.35 18.79 -21.49
N ARG A 208 -5.00 18.27 -20.30
CA ARG A 208 -3.77 18.59 -19.55
C ARG A 208 -2.77 17.45 -19.47
N VAL A 209 -3.01 16.34 -20.16
CA VAL A 209 -2.10 15.16 -20.19
C VAL A 209 -0.65 15.56 -20.48
N ARG A 210 -0.44 16.53 -21.38
CA ARG A 210 0.90 17.01 -21.79
C ARG A 210 1.45 18.15 -20.92
N ASP A 211 0.70 18.59 -19.91
CA ASP A 211 1.13 19.65 -18.99
C ASP A 211 1.86 19.04 -17.78
N ALA A 212 3.16 18.80 -17.98
CA ALA A 212 4.03 18.23 -16.94
C ALA A 212 4.18 19.12 -15.70
N ALA A 213 3.90 20.43 -15.78
CA ALA A 213 3.93 21.31 -14.62
C ALA A 213 2.67 21.10 -13.77
N TYR A 214 1.50 21.09 -14.41
CA TYR A 214 0.23 20.83 -13.75
C TYR A 214 0.18 19.45 -13.09
N ASN A 215 0.62 18.40 -13.78
CA ASN A 215 0.65 17.05 -13.21
C ASN A 215 1.55 16.97 -11.97
N ARG A 216 2.73 17.61 -12.00
CA ARG A 216 3.63 17.66 -10.83
C ARG A 216 3.02 18.42 -9.66
N GLU A 217 2.33 19.53 -9.92
CA GLU A 217 1.64 20.28 -8.87
C GLU A 217 0.52 19.45 -8.25
N LEU A 218 -0.29 18.79 -9.06
CA LEU A 218 -1.39 17.96 -8.60
C LEU A 218 -0.90 16.75 -7.79
N THR A 219 0.12 16.04 -8.25
CA THR A 219 0.79 14.97 -7.47
C THR A 219 1.31 15.51 -6.14
N ALA A 220 1.91 16.71 -6.12
CA ALA A 220 2.38 17.31 -4.88
C ALA A 220 1.23 17.65 -3.90
N ARG A 221 0.07 18.09 -4.40
CA ARG A 221 -1.12 18.33 -3.56
C ARG A 221 -1.66 17.05 -2.94
N VAL A 222 -1.83 16.00 -3.76
CA VAL A 222 -2.26 14.67 -3.30
C VAL A 222 -1.30 14.12 -2.25
N ASN A 223 0.01 14.16 -2.50
CA ASN A 223 1.01 13.71 -1.55
C ASN A 223 1.01 14.53 -0.25
N LYS A 224 0.76 15.83 -0.33
CA LYS A 224 0.66 16.71 0.85
C LYS A 224 -0.54 16.36 1.72
N LEU A 225 -1.65 15.91 1.14
CA LEU A 225 -2.84 15.47 1.88
C LEU A 225 -2.52 14.26 2.77
N VAL A 226 -1.86 13.24 2.20
CA VAL A 226 -1.43 12.04 2.93
C VAL A 226 -0.46 12.42 4.05
N ARG A 227 0.57 13.19 3.73
CA ARG A 227 1.63 13.59 4.67
C ARG A 227 1.15 14.26 5.93
N ARG A 228 0.13 15.12 5.82
CA ARG A 228 -0.45 15.82 6.97
C ARG A 228 -1.08 14.86 7.98
N ASN A 229 -1.51 13.69 7.53
CA ASN A 229 -2.32 12.75 8.29
C ASN A 229 -1.59 11.42 8.57
N LEU A 230 -0.37 11.24 8.09
CA LEU A 230 0.46 10.08 8.38
C LEU A 230 1.02 10.15 9.83
N SER A 231 1.08 8.99 10.49
CA SER A 231 1.69 8.85 11.82
C SER A 231 3.06 8.19 11.68
N ALA A 232 4.12 9.00 11.73
CA ALA A 232 5.49 8.53 11.65
C ALA A 232 5.82 7.49 12.74
N ASP A 233 5.35 7.70 13.98
CA ASP A 233 5.71 6.85 15.12
C ASP A 233 5.24 5.40 14.97
N MET A 234 4.00 5.19 14.55
CA MET A 234 3.45 3.85 14.32
C MET A 234 4.19 3.12 13.18
N CYS A 235 4.40 3.82 12.06
CA CYS A 235 5.13 3.30 10.90
C CYS A 235 6.54 2.85 11.31
N VAL A 236 7.28 3.71 12.02
CA VAL A 236 8.63 3.40 12.50
C VAL A 236 8.62 2.19 13.43
N LYS A 237 7.71 2.14 14.40
CA LYS A 237 7.61 0.99 15.32
C LYS A 237 7.40 -0.34 14.58
N MET A 238 6.54 -0.36 13.56
CA MET A 238 6.29 -1.55 12.76
C MET A 238 7.50 -1.91 11.89
N LEU A 239 8.16 -0.94 11.25
CA LEU A 239 9.36 -1.16 10.44
C LEU A 239 10.56 -1.66 11.27
N LEU A 240 10.68 -1.25 12.53
CA LEU A 240 11.80 -1.65 13.38
C LEU A 240 11.63 -3.02 14.05
N LYS A 241 10.41 -3.55 14.08
CA LYS A 241 10.12 -4.81 14.79
C LYS A 241 10.86 -6.02 14.22
N PRO A 242 11.08 -6.18 12.89
CA PRO A 242 11.95 -7.21 12.32
C PRO A 242 13.40 -7.21 12.81
N LEU A 243 13.91 -6.06 13.26
CA LEU A 243 15.29 -5.94 13.74
C LEU A 243 15.49 -6.48 15.17
N ASP A 244 14.40 -6.77 15.88
CA ASP A 244 14.39 -7.25 17.27
C ASP A 244 15.40 -6.47 18.15
N ILE A 245 15.32 -5.14 18.06
CA ILE A 245 16.25 -4.23 18.75
C ILE A 245 15.95 -4.31 20.25
N PRO A 246 16.95 -4.55 21.11
CA PRO A 246 16.77 -4.54 22.55
C PRO A 246 16.17 -3.23 23.04
N ALA A 247 15.23 -3.29 24.00
CA ALA A 247 14.53 -2.11 24.53
C ALA A 247 15.48 -0.99 25.01
N LYS A 248 16.69 -1.34 25.45
CA LYS A 248 17.73 -0.39 25.90
C LYS A 248 18.32 0.48 24.78
N ILE A 249 18.27 0.01 23.53
CA ILE A 249 18.90 0.67 22.37
C ILE A 249 17.84 1.29 21.46
N GLN A 250 16.58 0.84 21.55
CA GLN A 250 15.46 1.36 20.76
C GLN A 250 15.38 2.90 20.70
N PRO A 251 15.50 3.67 21.80
CA PRO A 251 15.39 5.13 21.73
C PRO A 251 16.46 5.78 20.82
N GLY A 252 17.69 5.24 20.82
CA GLY A 252 18.81 5.78 20.04
C GLY A 252 18.72 5.49 18.54
N VAL A 253 18.01 4.43 18.14
CA VAL A 253 17.81 4.05 16.73
C VAL A 253 16.48 4.60 16.19
N HIS A 254 15.47 4.74 17.05
CA HIS A 254 14.15 5.23 16.66
C HIS A 254 14.18 6.64 16.10
N TYR A 255 14.96 7.56 16.68
CA TYR A 255 15.04 8.95 16.21
C TYR A 255 15.64 9.10 14.79
N PRO A 256 16.83 8.52 14.48
CA PRO A 256 17.40 8.61 13.13
C PRO A 256 16.56 7.87 12.08
N LEU A 257 16.01 6.69 12.42
CA LEU A 257 15.12 5.98 11.49
C LEU A 257 13.79 6.71 11.29
N ALA A 258 13.22 7.31 12.33
CA ALA A 258 12.04 8.17 12.16
C ALA A 258 12.29 9.34 11.23
N LYS A 259 13.48 9.96 11.27
CA LYS A 259 13.85 10.99 10.29
C LYS A 259 13.99 10.46 8.88
N ILE A 260 14.56 9.26 8.69
CA ILE A 260 14.67 8.62 7.36
C ILE A 260 13.27 8.25 6.85
N THR A 261 12.45 7.58 7.67
CA THR A 261 11.07 7.23 7.34
C THR A 261 10.25 8.49 7.00
N GLN A 262 10.38 9.56 7.78
CA GLN A 262 9.81 10.87 7.43
C GLN A 262 10.32 11.40 6.08
N HIS A 263 11.60 11.25 5.80
CA HIS A 263 12.17 11.70 4.53
C HIS A 263 11.81 10.83 3.32
N VAL A 264 11.44 9.56 3.53
CA VAL A 264 11.13 8.63 2.44
C VAL A 264 9.63 8.52 2.22
N PHE A 265 8.85 8.28 3.26
CA PHE A 265 7.39 8.15 3.17
C PHE A 265 6.65 9.49 3.18
N PHE A 266 7.31 10.58 3.62
CA PHE A 266 6.65 11.88 3.80
C PHE A 266 7.29 13.02 2.97
N ARG A 267 8.09 12.71 1.94
CA ARG A 267 8.81 13.71 1.14
C ARG A 267 8.59 13.57 -0.37
#